data_AF-A0A933YED4-F1
#
_entry.id   AF-A0A933YED4-F1
#
_cell.length_a   1.000
_cell.length_b   1.000
_cell.length_c   1.000
_cell.angle_alpha   90.00
_cell.angle_beta   90.00
_cell.angle_gamma   90.00
#
_symmetry.space_group_name_H-M   'P 1'
#
loop_
_entity.id
_entity.type
_entity.pdbx_description
1 polymer ?
#
loop_
_entity_poly.entity_id
_entity_poly.type
_entity_poly.pdbx_seq_one_letter_code
_entity_poly.pdbx_strand_id
1 'polypeptide(L)'
;MWKGKPLLVTHNGYDNDPNIVGADWTDGRFSVERATGAVDATNPMLQPYFADGFWGWVQKFPQPTSGETVGVMPGWDRKHLGEATTPIDRENGALYIREWLRAISLHPKNIIISSWNDFGEETAIEPATAVSAPAWIDSYGSRCA
;
A
#
# COMPACT_ATOMS: atom_id res chain seq x y z
N MET A 1 0.89 -3.07 -21.15
CA MET A 1 1.56 -1.86 -21.64
C MET A 1 0.98 -0.66 -20.91
N TRP A 2 1.81 0.19 -20.32
CA TRP A 2 1.42 1.42 -19.63
C TRP A 2 1.89 2.61 -20.47
N LYS A 3 1.03 3.60 -20.74
CA LYS A 3 1.38 4.78 -21.57
C LYS A 3 2.10 4.42 -22.90
N GLY A 4 1.73 3.28 -23.50
CA GLY A 4 2.31 2.80 -24.77
C GLY A 4 3.66 2.07 -24.67
N LYS A 5 4.19 1.82 -23.47
CA LYS A 5 5.47 1.12 -23.23
C LYS A 5 5.33 0.00 -22.17
N PRO A 6 6.31 -0.91 -22.04
CA PRO A 6 6.40 -1.76 -20.86
C PRO A 6 6.55 -0.90 -19.60
N LEU A 7 5.82 -1.26 -18.54
CA LEU A 7 5.89 -0.58 -17.25
C LEU A 7 7.07 -1.15 -16.47
N LEU A 8 7.90 -0.28 -15.90
CA LEU A 8 8.81 -0.63 -14.82
C LEU A 8 8.52 0.25 -13.61
N VAL A 9 8.36 -0.39 -12.47
CA VAL A 9 8.19 0.27 -11.19
C VAL A 9 9.47 0.12 -10.38
N THR A 10 10.12 1.22 -10.02
CA THR A 10 11.31 1.22 -9.16
C THR A 10 10.93 1.48 -7.72
N HIS A 11 11.38 0.63 -6.79
CA HIS A 11 11.22 0.90 -5.36
C HIS A 11 12.26 1.91 -4.88
N ASN A 12 11.78 2.97 -4.25
CA ASN A 12 12.57 4.00 -3.59
C ASN A 12 12.18 4.00 -2.11
N GLY A 13 13.12 3.68 -1.22
CA GLY A 13 12.89 3.64 0.22
C GLY A 13 12.89 5.03 0.83
N TYR A 14 11.78 5.76 0.74
CA TYR A 14 11.60 7.05 1.42
C TYR A 14 11.19 6.90 2.90
N ASP A 15 10.97 5.66 3.35
CA ASP A 15 10.60 5.29 4.72
C ASP A 15 11.75 5.48 5.71
N ASN A 16 13.01 5.32 5.26
CA ASN A 16 14.19 5.32 6.12
C ASN A 16 15.16 6.48 5.85
N ASP A 17 15.06 7.14 4.70
CA ASP A 17 15.81 8.36 4.38
C ASP A 17 14.94 9.35 3.59
N PRO A 18 14.56 10.50 4.18
CA PRO A 18 13.74 11.51 3.52
C PRO A 18 14.45 12.17 2.33
N ASN A 19 15.74 11.88 2.11
CA ASN A 19 16.58 12.45 1.06
C ASN A 19 16.84 11.51 -0.14
N ILE A 20 16.50 10.22 -0.06
CA ILE A 20 16.80 9.27 -1.15
C ILE A 20 15.74 9.41 -2.25
N VAL A 21 16.01 10.24 -3.25
CA VAL A 21 15.42 10.03 -4.57
C VAL A 21 16.18 8.84 -5.16
N GLY A 22 15.56 7.66 -5.18
CA GLY A 22 16.17 6.48 -5.82
C GLY A 22 16.48 6.79 -7.29
N ALA A 23 17.43 6.05 -7.86
CA ALA A 23 18.00 6.39 -9.17
C ALA A 23 16.91 6.70 -10.21
N ASP A 24 16.97 7.90 -10.81
CA ASP A 24 16.09 8.27 -11.91
C ASP A 24 16.42 7.39 -13.12
N TRP A 25 15.66 6.31 -13.27
CA TRP A 25 15.79 5.47 -14.45
C TRP A 25 15.05 6.13 -15.60
N THR A 26 15.81 6.49 -16.64
CA THR A 26 15.31 7.28 -17.77
C THR A 26 15.33 6.51 -19.09
N ASP A 27 15.37 5.16 -19.02
CA ASP A 27 15.36 4.33 -20.22
C ASP A 27 14.06 4.53 -20.99
N GLY A 28 14.16 5.21 -22.14
CA GLY A 28 13.03 5.58 -22.98
C GLY A 28 12.26 4.39 -23.56
N ARG A 29 12.75 3.15 -23.42
CA ARG A 29 12.01 1.93 -23.78
C ARG A 29 10.90 1.60 -22.79
N PHE A 30 11.00 2.07 -21.55
CA PHE A 30 10.03 1.81 -20.48
C PHE A 30 9.21 3.06 -20.16
N SER A 31 8.02 2.84 -19.60
CA SER A 31 7.37 3.82 -18.75
C SER A 31 7.83 3.53 -17.33
N VAL A 32 8.58 4.45 -16.75
CA VAL A 32 9.17 4.29 -15.42
C VAL A 32 8.28 5.00 -14.41
N GLU A 33 7.80 4.27 -13.42
CA GLU A 33 7.01 4.77 -12.29
C GLU A 33 7.71 4.45 -10.97
N ARG A 34 7.39 5.18 -9.90
CA ARG A 34 8.06 5.04 -8.60
C ARG A 34 7.15 4.39 -7.56
N ALA A 35 7.69 3.44 -6.81
CA ALA A 35 7.08 2.81 -5.66
C ALA A 35 7.81 3.19 -4.37
N THR A 36 7.09 3.31 -3.27
CA THR A 36 7.64 3.56 -1.93
C THR A 36 6.71 2.99 -0.85
N GLY A 37 7.18 2.91 0.38
CA GLY A 37 6.31 2.72 1.54
C GLY A 37 5.54 3.98 1.92
N ALA A 38 5.23 4.10 3.21
CA ALA A 38 4.60 5.30 3.76
C ALA A 38 5.46 6.54 3.49
N VAL A 39 4.83 7.64 3.11
CA VAL A 39 5.52 8.91 2.83
C VAL A 39 5.05 10.02 3.77
N ASP A 40 5.97 10.91 4.15
CA ASP A 40 5.62 12.14 4.84
C ASP A 40 5.09 13.19 3.85
N ALA A 41 3.79 13.48 3.93
CA ALA A 41 3.10 14.47 3.10
C ALA A 41 3.68 15.89 3.24
N THR A 42 4.35 16.19 4.35
CA THR A 42 4.94 17.51 4.63
C THR A 42 6.36 17.66 4.11
N ASN A 43 6.98 16.57 3.62
CA ASN A 43 8.34 16.62 3.10
C ASN A 43 8.38 17.41 1.77
N PRO A 44 9.11 18.54 1.69
CA PRO A 44 9.19 19.36 0.47
C PRO A 44 9.85 18.63 -0.70
N MET A 45 10.73 17.65 -0.43
CA MET A 45 11.37 16.86 -1.47
C MET A 45 10.41 15.89 -2.18
N LEU A 46 9.30 15.54 -1.53
CA LEU A 46 8.33 14.60 -2.08
C LEU A 46 7.22 15.28 -2.91
N GLN A 47 7.04 16.58 -2.74
CA GLN A 47 5.99 17.35 -3.43
C GLN A 47 6.00 17.18 -4.95
N PRO A 48 7.15 17.17 -5.66
CA PRO A 48 7.17 16.99 -7.11
C PRO A 48 6.61 15.64 -7.56
N TYR A 49 6.65 14.61 -6.71
CA TYR A 49 6.28 13.24 -7.05
C TYR A 49 4.81 12.92 -6.73
N PHE A 50 4.12 13.76 -5.96
CA PHE A 50 2.71 13.52 -5.61
C PHE A 50 1.76 13.55 -6.81
N ALA A 51 2.13 14.24 -7.88
CA ALA A 51 1.35 14.26 -9.12
C ALA A 51 1.35 12.91 -9.85
N ASP A 52 2.47 12.18 -9.81
CA ASP A 52 2.61 10.86 -10.45
C ASP A 52 1.98 9.76 -9.58
N GLY A 53 1.98 9.97 -8.26
CA GLY A 53 1.53 8.99 -7.27
C GLY A 53 2.60 7.97 -6.95
N PHE A 54 2.32 7.16 -5.93
CA PHE A 54 3.24 6.14 -5.48
C PHE A 54 2.66 4.76 -5.74
N TRP A 55 3.38 3.99 -6.55
CA TRP A 55 3.09 2.60 -6.88
C TRP A 55 3.49 1.65 -5.73
N GLY A 56 3.27 2.13 -4.51
CA GLY A 56 3.89 1.69 -3.29
C GLY A 56 3.26 0.49 -2.60
N TRP A 57 3.98 0.02 -1.58
CA TRP A 57 3.64 -1.18 -0.80
C TRP A 57 2.77 -0.83 0.41
N VAL A 58 3.30 -0.12 1.40
CA VAL A 58 2.50 0.36 2.56
C VAL A 58 1.88 1.70 2.22
N GLN A 59 0.56 1.79 2.29
CA GLN A 59 -0.14 3.07 2.29
C GLN A 59 -0.77 3.35 3.66
N LYS A 60 -0.51 4.54 4.21
CA LYS A 60 -1.03 4.97 5.51
C LYS A 60 -1.93 6.18 5.34
N PHE A 61 -3.23 6.02 5.51
CA PHE A 61 -4.11 7.19 5.51
C PHE A 61 -3.87 8.07 6.75
N PRO A 62 -3.80 9.41 6.61
CA PRO A 62 -3.77 10.17 5.36
C PRO A 62 -2.39 10.11 4.66
N GLN A 63 -2.40 9.78 3.36
CA GLN A 63 -1.23 9.84 2.48
C GLN A 63 -1.60 10.61 1.21
N PRO A 64 -0.67 11.38 0.62
CA PRO A 64 -0.86 11.97 -0.70
C PRO A 64 -1.23 10.87 -1.70
N THR A 65 -2.34 11.08 -2.39
CA THR A 65 -2.81 10.20 -3.47
C THR A 65 -2.79 10.99 -4.76
N SER A 66 -2.35 10.36 -5.85
CA SER A 66 -2.53 10.91 -7.19
C SER A 66 -3.78 10.30 -7.83
N GLY A 67 -4.31 10.97 -8.86
CA GLY A 67 -5.32 10.37 -9.73
C GLY A 67 -4.78 9.26 -10.63
N GLU A 68 -3.49 8.92 -10.57
CA GLU A 68 -2.92 7.85 -11.39
C GLU A 68 -2.99 6.50 -10.67
N THR A 69 -2.52 6.43 -9.42
CA THR A 69 -2.40 5.18 -8.64
C THR A 69 -2.84 5.37 -7.20
N VAL A 70 -3.63 4.42 -6.70
CA VAL A 70 -4.02 4.34 -5.28
C VAL A 70 -3.72 2.94 -4.74
N GLY A 71 -3.13 2.86 -3.54
CA GLY A 71 -2.93 1.60 -2.84
C GLY A 71 -4.07 1.31 -1.87
N VAL A 72 -4.42 0.03 -1.72
CA VAL A 72 -5.34 -0.48 -0.71
C VAL A 72 -4.65 -1.59 0.09
N MET A 73 -4.89 -1.60 1.40
CA MET A 73 -4.25 -2.53 2.32
C MET A 73 -5.24 -2.92 3.42
N PRO A 74 -5.34 -4.20 3.81
CA PRO A 74 -6.33 -4.65 4.79
C PRO A 74 -5.95 -4.34 6.24
N GLY A 75 -4.66 -4.07 6.51
CA GLY A 75 -4.05 -3.84 7.81
C GLY A 75 -2.53 -3.99 7.70
N TRP A 76 -1.80 -3.75 8.78
CA TRP A 76 -0.34 -3.89 8.80
C TRP A 76 0.18 -4.03 10.22
N ASP A 77 1.09 -4.97 10.45
CA ASP A 77 1.88 -5.07 11.67
C ASP A 77 3.17 -5.86 11.40
N ARG A 78 4.25 -5.47 12.09
CA ARG A 78 5.54 -6.17 12.11
C ARG A 78 6.03 -6.41 13.53
N LYS A 79 5.18 -6.17 14.55
CA LYS A 79 5.54 -6.34 15.95
C LYS A 79 5.94 -7.78 16.27
N HIS A 80 5.36 -8.77 15.58
CA HIS A 80 5.74 -10.17 15.71
C HIS A 80 7.17 -10.47 15.21
N LEU A 81 7.76 -9.58 14.40
CA LEU A 81 9.16 -9.62 13.98
C LEU A 81 10.11 -8.97 14.99
N GLY A 82 9.60 -8.49 16.13
CA GLY A 82 10.39 -7.79 17.16
C GLY A 82 10.58 -6.30 16.89
N GLU A 83 9.84 -5.73 15.94
CA GLU A 83 9.92 -4.32 15.60
C GLU A 83 8.98 -3.45 16.46
N ALA A 84 9.41 -2.22 16.76
CA ALA A 84 8.60 -1.25 17.47
C ALA A 84 7.67 -0.50 16.49
N THR A 85 6.58 -1.16 16.11
CA THR A 85 5.58 -0.63 15.18
C THR A 85 4.30 -0.18 15.87
N THR A 86 3.55 0.70 15.20
CA THR A 86 2.16 1.00 15.54
C THR A 86 1.26 0.20 14.60
N PRO A 87 0.58 -0.86 15.06
CA PRO A 87 -0.25 -1.71 14.22
C PRO A 87 -1.40 -0.91 13.59
N ILE A 88 -1.76 -1.30 12.36
CA ILE A 88 -2.96 -0.85 11.67
C ILE A 88 -3.95 -2.03 11.71
N ASP A 89 -4.93 -1.93 12.60
CA ASP A 89 -5.94 -2.98 12.82
C ASP A 89 -6.81 -3.17 11.57
N ARG A 90 -7.17 -4.42 11.26
CA ARG A 90 -8.04 -4.75 10.12
C ARG A 90 -9.50 -4.31 10.35
N GLU A 91 -9.86 -4.07 11.60
CA GLU A 91 -11.18 -3.69 12.09
C GLU A 91 -12.27 -4.66 11.61
N ASN A 92 -11.96 -5.96 11.69
CA ASN A 92 -12.80 -7.03 11.13
C ASN A 92 -13.19 -6.81 9.65
N GLY A 93 -12.32 -6.16 8.87
CA GLY A 93 -12.51 -5.83 7.46
C GLY A 93 -13.03 -4.42 7.19
N ALA A 94 -13.46 -3.67 8.22
CA ALA A 94 -13.98 -2.32 8.04
C ALA A 94 -12.93 -1.36 7.47
N LEU A 95 -11.66 -1.51 7.84
CA LEU A 95 -10.56 -0.74 7.25
C LEU A 95 -10.48 -0.97 5.74
N TYR A 96 -10.44 -2.24 5.32
CA TYR A 96 -10.27 -2.58 3.91
C TYR A 96 -11.43 -2.07 3.05
N ILE A 97 -12.66 -2.11 3.58
CA ILE A 97 -13.83 -1.51 2.94
C ILE A 97 -13.65 0.00 2.75
N ARG A 98 -13.18 0.73 3.77
CA ARG A 98 -12.94 2.18 3.66
C ARG A 98 -11.85 2.50 2.64
N GLU A 99 -10.76 1.73 2.62
CA GLU A 99 -9.68 1.91 1.65
C GLU A 99 -10.18 1.68 0.21
N TRP A 100 -10.98 0.65 -0.03
CA TRP A 100 -11.61 0.40 -1.33
C TRP A 100 -12.57 1.51 -1.75
N LEU A 101 -13.46 1.95 -0.87
CA LEU A 101 -14.40 3.04 -1.16
C LEU A 101 -13.65 4.34 -1.50
N ARG A 102 -12.58 4.63 -0.77
CA ARG A 102 -11.67 5.76 -1.05
C ARG A 102 -11.04 5.62 -2.44
N ALA A 103 -10.43 4.48 -2.74
CA ALA A 103 -9.81 4.23 -4.03
C ALA A 103 -10.80 4.40 -5.20
N ILE A 104 -12.01 3.85 -5.06
CA ILE A 104 -13.07 3.99 -6.08
C ILE A 104 -13.46 5.47 -6.26
N SER A 105 -13.62 6.22 -5.17
CA SER A 105 -14.03 7.63 -5.23
C SER A 105 -13.00 8.56 -5.90
N LEU A 106 -11.73 8.15 -5.92
CA LEU A 106 -10.63 8.90 -6.52
C LEU A 106 -10.48 8.66 -8.03
N HIS A 107 -11.21 7.70 -8.60
CA HIS A 107 -11.13 7.31 -10.02
C HIS A 107 -9.69 7.13 -10.55
N PRO A 108 -8.81 6.36 -9.87
CA PRO A 108 -7.44 6.20 -10.31
C PRO A 108 -7.37 5.38 -11.59
N LYS A 109 -6.29 5.55 -12.35
CA LYS A 109 -6.02 4.71 -13.54
C LYS A 109 -5.71 3.26 -13.17
N ASN A 110 -5.18 3.04 -11.96
CA ASN A 110 -4.90 1.70 -11.43
C ASN A 110 -4.95 1.67 -9.88
N ILE A 111 -5.17 0.47 -9.34
CA ILE A 111 -5.20 0.22 -7.89
C ILE A 111 -4.17 -0.86 -7.58
N ILE A 112 -3.40 -0.67 -6.51
CA ILE A 112 -2.43 -1.65 -5.99
C ILE A 112 -3.01 -2.27 -4.73
N ILE A 113 -3.00 -3.61 -4.67
CA ILE A 113 -3.38 -4.35 -3.48
C ILE A 113 -2.11 -4.85 -2.80
N SER A 114 -1.85 -4.33 -1.62
CA SER A 114 -0.76 -4.80 -0.76
C SER A 114 -1.36 -5.60 0.38
N SER A 115 -1.26 -6.92 0.40
CA SER A 115 -0.60 -7.80 -0.59
C SER A 115 -1.39 -9.11 -0.73
N TRP A 116 -1.02 -9.96 -1.70
CA TRP A 116 -1.61 -11.31 -1.74
C TRP A 116 -1.24 -12.10 -0.46
N ASN A 117 0.06 -12.27 -0.17
CA ASN A 117 0.53 -13.21 0.85
C ASN A 117 1.72 -12.74 1.69
N ASP A 118 1.91 -11.43 1.90
CA ASP A 118 2.90 -10.97 2.87
C ASP A 118 2.34 -11.04 4.29
N PHE A 119 2.58 -12.19 4.92
CA PHE A 119 2.28 -12.43 6.32
C PHE A 119 3.27 -11.77 7.27
N GLY A 120 4.51 -11.49 6.84
CA GLY A 120 5.53 -10.86 7.66
C GLY A 120 5.20 -9.40 7.97
N GLU A 121 4.49 -8.73 7.08
CA GLU A 121 3.94 -7.39 7.31
C GLU A 121 2.45 -7.37 7.65
N GLU A 122 1.83 -8.55 7.80
CA GLU A 122 0.40 -8.72 8.05
C GLU A 122 -0.52 -7.97 7.07
N THR A 123 -0.07 -7.81 5.81
CA THR A 123 -0.84 -7.17 4.72
C THR A 123 -1.56 -8.19 3.84
N ALA A 124 -1.31 -9.49 4.01
CA ALA A 124 -1.87 -10.57 3.21
C ALA A 124 -3.41 -10.57 3.15
N ILE A 125 -3.98 -10.77 1.96
CA ILE A 125 -5.39 -11.11 1.75
C ILE A 125 -5.62 -12.61 1.49
N GLU A 126 -4.55 -13.38 1.34
CA GLU A 126 -4.61 -14.84 1.26
C GLU A 126 -5.34 -15.40 2.48
N PRO A 127 -6.27 -16.37 2.30
CA PRO A 127 -6.99 -16.97 3.41
C PRO A 127 -6.04 -17.50 4.48
N ALA A 128 -6.27 -17.08 5.73
CA ALA A 128 -5.50 -17.52 6.89
C ALA A 128 -6.44 -18.13 7.93
N THR A 129 -5.98 -19.19 8.57
CA THR A 129 -6.69 -19.82 9.69
C THR A 129 -6.12 -19.33 11.01
N ALA A 130 -6.99 -18.94 11.94
CA ALA A 130 -6.57 -18.58 13.29
C ALA A 130 -5.95 -19.79 14.00
N VAL A 131 -4.68 -19.67 14.42
CA VAL A 131 -4.05 -20.66 15.32
C VAL A 131 -4.36 -20.33 16.78
N SER A 132 -4.39 -19.04 17.13
CA SER A 132 -4.70 -18.56 18.49
C SER A 132 -5.56 -17.29 18.53
N ALA A 133 -5.95 -16.75 17.37
CA ALA A 133 -6.80 -15.56 17.30
C ALA A 133 -8.27 -15.90 17.57
N PRO A 134 -9.09 -14.95 18.07
CA PRO A 134 -10.53 -15.13 18.17
C PRO A 134 -11.12 -15.53 16.81
N ALA A 135 -12.16 -16.37 16.83
CA ALA A 135 -12.86 -16.73 15.59
C ALA A 135 -13.40 -15.45 14.91
N TRP A 136 -13.11 -15.29 13.63
CA TRP A 136 -13.71 -14.21 12.84
C TRP A 136 -15.20 -14.50 12.66
N ILE A 137 -16.01 -13.49 12.94
CA ILE A 137 -17.46 -13.50 12.77
C ILE A 137 -17.80 -12.39 11.78
N ASP A 138 -18.46 -12.74 10.68
CA ASP A 138 -18.87 -11.77 9.67
C ASP A 138 -19.96 -10.81 10.20
N SER A 139 -20.29 -9.79 9.41
CA SER A 139 -21.35 -8.83 9.74
C SER A 139 -22.75 -9.45 9.87
N TYR A 140 -22.91 -10.73 9.52
CA TYR A 140 -24.15 -11.51 9.61
C TYR A 140 -24.12 -12.54 10.76
N GLY A 141 -23.05 -12.60 11.56
CA GLY A 141 -22.90 -13.53 12.67
C GLY A 141 -22.33 -14.91 12.30
N SER A 142 -21.88 -15.11 11.06
CA SER A 142 -21.34 -16.39 10.58
C SER A 142 -19.86 -16.52 10.90
N ARG A 143 -19.43 -17.71 11.31
CA ARG A 143 -18.01 -18.06 11.43
C ARG A 143 -17.48 -18.54 10.08
N CYS A 144 -16.29 -18.08 9.68
CA CYS A 144 -15.54 -18.76 8.62
C CYS A 144 -15.06 -20.12 9.12
N ALA A 145 -15.32 -21.17 8.32
CA ALA A 145 -14.88 -22.54 8.58
C ALA A 145 -13.39 -22.72 8.29
#